data_AF-A0AA36BHY0-F1
#
_entry.id   AF-A0AA36BHY0-F1
#
_cell.length_a   1.000
_cell.length_b   1.000
_cell.length_c   1.000
_cell.angle_alpha   90.00
_cell.angle_beta   90.00
_cell.angle_gamma   90.00
#
_symmetry.space_group_name_H-M   'P 1'
#
loop_
_entity.id
_entity.type
_entity.pdbx_description
1 polymer ?
#
loop_
_entity_poly.entity_id
_entity_poly.type
_entity_poly.pdbx_seq_one_letter_code
_entity_poly.pdbx_strand_id
1 'polypeptide(L)'
;MNTALYTVGINDEIESFLKALHDATHSASLEILGLPVRKHQNWFSDNNTDVQQLIDKMHKPWTNDKSSSRKENADKKCRGQVQRALRHVKEGLQNSKKLHREWILKLFNDGFKKVYRPQQHCVTLIFSSNRETLLTDESDILKRWKDHFEFRLSH
;
A
#
# COMPACT_ATOMS: atom_id res chain seq x y z
N MET A 1 25.49 23.15 -27.32
CA MET A 1 24.01 23.07 -27.36
C MET A 1 23.59 21.76 -28.05
N ASN A 2 23.68 20.60 -27.39
CA ASN A 2 23.15 19.33 -27.95
C ASN A 2 22.84 18.25 -26.91
N THR A 3 23.01 18.54 -25.61
CA THR A 3 22.77 17.57 -24.53
C THR A 3 21.29 17.45 -24.16
N ALA A 4 20.51 18.54 -24.25
CA ALA A 4 19.10 18.55 -23.84
C ALA A 4 18.16 17.80 -24.83
N LEU A 5 18.49 17.77 -26.12
CA LEU A 5 17.68 17.05 -27.13
C LEU A 5 17.90 15.53 -27.06
N TYR A 6 19.11 15.10 -26.72
CA TYR A 6 19.45 13.68 -26.59
C TYR A 6 18.78 13.03 -25.37
N THR A 7 18.61 13.77 -24.27
CA THR A 7 17.97 13.25 -23.05
C THR A 7 16.45 13.10 -23.18
N VAL A 8 15.80 13.94 -23.99
CA VAL A 8 14.34 13.86 -24.22
C VAL A 8 14.00 12.62 -25.05
N GLY A 9 14.76 12.37 -26.13
CA GLY A 9 14.53 11.19 -26.98
C GLY A 9 14.71 9.85 -26.25
N ILE A 10 15.69 9.77 -25.32
CA ILE A 10 15.91 8.56 -24.50
C ILE A 10 14.75 8.35 -23.52
N ASN A 11 14.19 9.42 -22.94
CA ASN A 11 13.10 9.30 -21.99
C ASN A 11 11.79 8.83 -22.68
N ASP A 12 11.50 9.34 -23.87
CA ASP A 12 10.35 8.92 -24.67
C ASP A 12 10.45 7.43 -25.09
N GLU A 13 11.66 6.97 -25.42
CA GLU A 13 11.91 5.55 -25.76
C GLU A 13 11.69 4.62 -24.55
N ILE A 14 12.16 5.04 -23.36
CA ILE A 14 11.98 4.29 -22.12
C ILE A 14 10.50 4.23 -21.74
N GLU A 15 9.76 5.34 -21.83
CA GLU A 15 8.34 5.38 -21.54
C GLU A 15 7.53 4.49 -22.49
N SER A 16 7.88 4.50 -23.78
CA SER A 16 7.27 3.63 -24.79
C SER A 16 7.52 2.15 -24.48
N PHE A 17 8.75 1.78 -24.15
CA PHE A 17 9.10 0.40 -23.79
C PHE A 17 8.37 -0.07 -22.53
N LEU A 18 8.35 0.76 -21.47
CA LEU A 18 7.65 0.45 -20.22
C LEU A 18 6.15 0.26 -20.44
N LYS A 19 5.54 1.09 -21.30
CA LYS A 19 4.14 0.94 -21.68
C LYS A 19 3.88 -0.36 -22.42
N ALA A 20 4.70 -0.70 -23.40
CA ALA A 20 4.57 -1.96 -24.14
C ALA A 20 4.70 -3.18 -23.22
N LEU A 21 5.64 -3.15 -22.28
CA LEU A 21 5.80 -4.21 -21.28
C LEU A 21 4.57 -4.33 -20.36
N HIS A 22 4.05 -3.20 -19.88
CA HIS A 22 2.84 -3.16 -19.06
C HIS A 22 1.64 -3.77 -19.81
N ASP A 23 1.43 -3.37 -21.05
CA ASP A 23 0.29 -3.81 -21.86
C ASP A 23 0.38 -5.31 -22.19
N ALA A 24 1.58 -5.81 -22.51
CA ALA A 24 1.81 -7.23 -22.72
C ALA A 24 1.54 -8.06 -21.45
N THR A 25 2.04 -7.58 -20.30
CA THR A 25 1.83 -8.25 -18.99
C THR A 25 0.36 -8.26 -18.61
N HIS A 26 -0.34 -7.15 -18.82
CA HIS A 26 -1.77 -7.02 -18.55
C HIS A 26 -2.60 -7.94 -19.45
N SER A 27 -2.27 -8.01 -20.75
CA SER A 27 -2.96 -8.88 -21.71
C SER A 27 -2.76 -10.36 -21.39
N ALA A 28 -1.53 -10.79 -21.09
CA ALA A 28 -1.25 -12.16 -20.67
C ALA A 28 -1.95 -12.52 -19.35
N SER A 29 -2.01 -11.57 -18.40
CA SER A 29 -2.73 -11.77 -17.15
C SER A 29 -4.24 -11.93 -17.38
N LEU A 30 -4.83 -11.13 -18.29
CA LEU A 30 -6.23 -11.27 -18.66
C LEU A 30 -6.54 -12.59 -19.37
N GLU A 31 -5.64 -13.08 -20.21
CA GLU A 31 -5.81 -14.35 -20.93
C GLU A 31 -5.75 -15.55 -19.95
N ILE A 32 -4.77 -15.55 -19.04
CA ILE A 32 -4.53 -16.67 -18.12
C ILE A 32 -5.51 -16.65 -16.94
N LEU A 33 -5.72 -15.50 -16.32
CA LEU A 33 -6.49 -15.36 -15.09
C LEU A 33 -7.95 -14.95 -15.35
N GLY A 34 -8.26 -14.50 -16.57
CA GLY A 34 -9.56 -13.91 -16.91
C GLY A 34 -9.71 -12.49 -16.36
N LEU A 35 -10.83 -11.85 -16.73
CA LEU A 35 -11.25 -10.61 -16.08
C LEU A 35 -11.57 -10.91 -14.61
N PRO A 36 -11.04 -10.15 -13.64
CA PRO A 36 -11.41 -10.31 -12.25
C PRO A 36 -12.92 -10.07 -12.11
N VAL A 37 -13.69 -11.13 -11.93
CA VAL A 37 -15.12 -11.05 -11.66
C VAL A 37 -15.25 -10.38 -10.29
N ARG A 38 -15.62 -9.10 -10.30
CA ARG A 38 -15.93 -8.36 -9.07
C ARG A 38 -17.12 -9.03 -8.40
N LYS A 39 -16.87 -9.95 -7.48
CA LYS A 39 -17.83 -10.28 -6.43
C LYS A 39 -17.91 -9.05 -5.53
N HIS A 40 -18.78 -8.11 -5.90
CA HIS A 40 -19.16 -6.98 -5.08
C HIS A 40 -20.01 -7.45 -3.88
N GLN A 41 -19.47 -8.32 -3.03
CA GLN A 41 -19.63 -8.08 -1.60
C GLN A 41 -18.72 -6.89 -1.30
N ASN A 42 -19.20 -5.72 -1.72
CA ASN A 42 -18.73 -4.50 -1.13
C ASN A 42 -18.94 -4.70 0.37
N TRP A 43 -17.90 -4.51 1.17
CA TRP A 43 -17.94 -4.50 2.65
C TRP A 43 -19.02 -3.54 3.25
N PHE A 44 -19.75 -2.85 2.36
CA PHE A 44 -20.93 -2.04 2.57
C PHE A 44 -22.28 -2.76 2.39
N SER A 45 -22.38 -3.90 1.68
CA SER A 45 -23.68 -4.50 1.29
C SER A 45 -24.52 -4.85 2.50
N ASP A 46 -23.88 -5.43 3.52
CA ASP A 46 -24.55 -5.92 4.71
C ASP A 46 -24.97 -4.74 5.61
N ASN A 47 -24.13 -3.70 5.67
CA ASN A 47 -24.40 -2.49 6.46
C ASN A 47 -25.38 -1.51 5.79
N ASN A 48 -25.56 -1.59 4.47
CA ASN A 48 -26.43 -0.69 3.72
C ASN A 48 -27.90 -0.91 4.10
N THR A 49 -28.31 -2.17 4.31
CA THR A 49 -29.68 -2.52 4.66
C THR A 49 -30.08 -1.93 6.02
N ASP A 50 -29.21 -2.05 7.03
CA ASP A 50 -29.49 -1.53 8.37
C ASP A 50 -29.52 0.01 8.41
N VAL A 51 -28.60 0.66 7.69
CA VAL A 51 -28.57 2.12 7.56
C VAL A 51 -29.80 2.63 6.82
N GLN A 52 -30.22 1.95 5.74
CA GLN A 52 -31.44 2.29 4.99
C GLN A 52 -32.70 2.15 5.86
N GLN A 53 -32.83 1.06 6.63
CA GLN A 53 -33.94 0.89 7.58
C GLN A 53 -33.98 1.99 8.65
N LEU A 54 -32.82 2.42 9.14
CA LEU A 54 -32.71 3.53 10.11
C LEU A 54 -33.13 4.87 9.49
N ILE A 55 -32.73 5.14 8.26
CA ILE A 55 -33.13 6.34 7.51
C ILE A 55 -34.65 6.33 7.24
N ASP A 56 -35.21 5.19 6.87
CA ASP A 56 -36.65 5.05 6.63
C ASP A 56 -37.49 5.27 7.88
N LYS A 57 -37.02 4.77 9.03
CA LYS A 57 -37.65 4.99 10.35
C LYS A 57 -37.61 6.47 10.76
N MET A 58 -36.59 7.22 10.33
CA MET A 58 -36.48 8.65 10.60
C MET A 58 -37.42 9.48 9.68
N HIS A 59 -37.48 9.17 8.39
CA HIS A 59 -38.21 10.01 7.42
C HIS A 59 -39.74 9.91 7.53
N LYS A 60 -40.30 8.72 7.73
CA LYS A 60 -41.75 8.47 7.65
C LYS A 60 -42.61 9.23 8.69
N PRO A 61 -42.21 9.36 9.97
CA PRO A 61 -43.03 10.02 10.98
C PRO A 61 -42.90 11.54 11.01
N TRP A 62 -41.75 12.08 10.55
CA TRP A 62 -41.44 13.52 10.61
C TRP A 62 -42.20 14.33 9.56
N THR A 63 -42.51 13.74 8.40
CA THR A 63 -43.30 14.38 7.33
C THR A 63 -44.75 14.66 7.70
N ASN A 64 -45.31 13.98 8.71
CA ASN A 64 -46.74 14.10 9.04
C ASN A 64 -47.09 15.21 10.04
N ASP A 65 -46.21 15.59 10.97
CA ASP A 65 -46.53 16.60 11.99
C ASP A 65 -45.29 17.07 12.79
N LYS A 66 -44.95 18.37 12.68
CA LYS A 66 -43.70 18.96 13.18
C LYS A 66 -43.70 19.37 14.66
N SER A 67 -44.85 19.37 15.35
CA SER A 67 -45.03 20.20 16.57
C SER A 67 -45.08 19.48 17.93
N SER A 68 -44.45 18.30 18.10
CA SER A 68 -44.45 17.61 19.42
C SER A 68 -43.04 17.37 19.99
N SER A 69 -42.83 17.81 21.23
CA SER A 69 -41.56 17.66 21.98
C SER A 69 -41.13 16.20 22.18
N ARG A 70 -42.09 15.27 22.31
CA ARG A 70 -41.84 13.82 22.39
C ARG A 70 -41.30 13.25 21.07
N LYS A 71 -41.81 13.74 19.92
CA LYS A 71 -41.28 13.35 18.59
C LYS A 71 -39.91 13.98 18.32
N GLU A 72 -39.65 15.19 18.81
CA GLU A 72 -38.34 15.85 18.67
C GLU A 72 -37.21 15.02 19.33
N ASN A 73 -37.44 14.50 20.54
CA ASN A 73 -36.47 13.63 21.21
C ASN A 73 -36.28 12.29 20.49
N ALA A 74 -37.35 11.71 19.95
CA ALA A 74 -37.27 10.48 19.16
C ALA A 74 -36.48 10.69 17.86
N ASP A 75 -36.66 11.84 17.20
CA ASP A 75 -35.96 12.25 15.99
C ASP A 75 -34.47 12.53 16.24
N LYS A 76 -34.13 13.25 17.32
CA LYS A 76 -32.72 13.40 17.77
C LYS A 76 -32.06 12.04 18.03
N LYS A 77 -32.77 11.10 18.66
CA LYS A 77 -32.27 9.75 18.91
C LYS A 77 -32.04 8.96 17.61
N CYS A 78 -32.99 9.01 16.67
CA CYS A 78 -32.87 8.35 15.37
C CYS A 78 -31.70 8.93 14.56
N ARG A 79 -31.56 10.26 14.50
CA ARG A 79 -30.41 10.94 13.89
C ARG A 79 -29.09 10.47 14.49
N GLY A 80 -29.00 10.40 15.82
CA GLY A 80 -27.80 9.91 16.51
C GLY A 80 -27.49 8.44 16.21
N GLN A 81 -28.49 7.60 15.94
CA GLN A 81 -28.27 6.22 15.49
C GLN A 81 -27.75 6.17 14.05
N VAL A 82 -28.36 6.91 13.12
CA VAL A 82 -27.93 7.01 11.72
C VAL A 82 -26.49 7.53 11.64
N GLN A 83 -26.17 8.59 12.36
CA GLN A 83 -24.82 9.17 12.38
C GLN A 83 -23.77 8.19 12.91
N ARG A 84 -24.10 7.41 13.95
CA ARG A 84 -23.20 6.37 14.48
C ARG A 84 -22.98 5.25 13.47
N ALA A 85 -24.05 4.76 12.85
CA ALA A 85 -23.96 3.70 11.84
C ALA A 85 -23.11 4.14 10.63
N LEU A 86 -23.32 5.37 10.13
CA LEU A 86 -22.49 5.95 9.07
C LEU A 86 -21.02 6.10 9.48
N ARG A 87 -20.75 6.46 10.73
CA ARG A 87 -19.38 6.55 11.25
C ARG A 87 -18.70 5.18 11.27
N HIS A 88 -19.38 4.15 11.76
CA HIS A 88 -18.85 2.78 11.75
C HIS A 88 -18.53 2.29 10.34
N VAL A 89 -19.42 2.57 9.37
CA VAL A 89 -19.13 2.27 7.96
C VAL A 89 -17.87 3.02 7.52
N LYS A 90 -17.80 4.34 7.73
CA LYS A 90 -16.61 5.12 7.33
C LYS A 90 -15.31 4.61 7.96
N GLU A 91 -15.32 4.25 9.24
CA GLU A 91 -14.18 3.68 9.94
C GLU A 91 -13.76 2.33 9.34
N GLY A 92 -14.73 1.47 9.03
CA GLY A 92 -14.49 0.23 8.29
C GLY A 92 -13.80 0.45 6.94
N LEU A 93 -14.16 1.53 6.20
CA LEU A 93 -13.54 1.84 4.91
C LEU A 93 -12.07 2.15 5.10
N GLN A 94 -11.81 3.00 6.08
CA GLN A 94 -10.47 3.50 6.34
C GLN A 94 -9.56 2.35 6.78
N ASN A 95 -10.08 1.46 7.62
CA ASN A 95 -9.37 0.26 8.06
C ASN A 95 -9.10 -0.69 6.87
N SER A 96 -10.09 -0.94 6.03
CA SER A 96 -9.93 -1.78 4.83
C SER A 96 -8.88 -1.20 3.87
N LYS A 97 -8.93 0.11 3.60
CA LYS A 97 -7.93 0.82 2.79
C LYS A 97 -6.52 0.72 3.39
N LYS A 98 -6.40 0.83 4.71
CA LYS A 98 -5.12 0.70 5.43
C LYS A 98 -4.55 -0.70 5.26
N LEU A 99 -5.34 -1.73 5.56
CA LEU A 99 -4.94 -3.13 5.41
C LEU A 99 -4.54 -3.46 3.97
N HIS A 100 -5.30 -2.95 2.98
CA HIS A 100 -4.98 -3.13 1.57
C HIS A 100 -3.63 -2.49 1.18
N ARG A 101 -3.34 -1.27 1.68
CA ARG A 101 -2.04 -0.62 1.48
C ARG A 101 -0.90 -1.40 2.12
N GLU A 102 -1.07 -1.85 3.37
CA GLU A 102 -0.07 -2.66 4.07
C GLU A 102 0.22 -3.96 3.32
N TRP A 103 -0.82 -4.61 2.80
CA TRP A 103 -0.68 -5.82 1.98
C TRP A 103 0.07 -5.56 0.67
N ILE A 104 -0.26 -4.49 -0.07
CA ILE A 104 0.47 -4.10 -1.30
C ILE A 104 1.94 -3.82 -1.00
N LEU A 105 2.23 -3.06 0.07
CA LEU A 105 3.61 -2.74 0.46
C LEU A 105 4.39 -3.99 0.82
N LYS A 106 3.76 -4.95 1.51
CA LYS A 106 4.38 -6.24 1.84
C LYS A 106 4.71 -7.03 0.58
N LEU A 107 3.74 -7.16 -0.34
CA LEU A 107 3.94 -7.86 -1.61
C LEU A 107 5.06 -7.23 -2.43
N PHE A 108 5.09 -5.90 -2.51
CA PHE A 108 6.16 -5.15 -3.17
C PHE A 108 7.53 -5.40 -2.53
N ASN A 109 7.63 -5.33 -1.20
CA ASN A 109 8.88 -5.58 -0.49
C ASN A 109 9.36 -7.02 -0.66
N ASP A 110 8.44 -7.99 -0.66
CA ASP A 110 8.80 -9.39 -0.89
C ASP A 110 9.30 -9.61 -2.32
N GLY A 111 8.68 -8.95 -3.31
CA GLY A 111 9.18 -8.92 -4.69
C GLY A 111 10.55 -8.24 -4.81
N PHE A 112 10.72 -7.08 -4.17
CA PHE A 112 11.99 -6.34 -4.14
C PHE A 112 13.10 -7.17 -3.51
N LYS A 113 12.83 -7.81 -2.37
CA LYS A 113 13.74 -8.78 -1.75
C LYS A 113 14.04 -9.90 -2.73
N LYS A 114 13.08 -10.46 -3.44
CA LYS A 114 13.38 -11.55 -4.39
C LYS A 114 14.36 -11.13 -5.51
N VAL A 115 14.27 -9.88 -5.99
CA VAL A 115 15.14 -9.35 -7.06
C VAL A 115 16.51 -8.91 -6.53
N TYR A 116 16.54 -8.22 -5.40
CA TYR A 116 17.74 -7.54 -4.90
C TYR A 116 18.35 -8.18 -3.66
N ARG A 117 17.70 -9.17 -3.03
CA ARG A 117 18.32 -9.92 -1.95
C ARG A 117 19.45 -10.75 -2.55
N PRO A 118 20.67 -10.64 -2.01
CA PRO A 118 21.75 -11.56 -2.38
C PRO A 118 21.27 -13.00 -2.16
N GLN A 119 21.21 -13.78 -3.24
CA GLN A 119 20.69 -15.15 -3.24
C GLN A 119 21.61 -16.11 -2.45
N GLN A 120 22.85 -15.70 -2.24
CA GLN A 120 23.80 -16.34 -1.35
C GLN A 120 24.28 -15.29 -0.35
N HIS A 121 24.43 -15.70 0.91
CA HIS A 121 25.26 -14.97 1.87
C HIS A 121 26.69 -15.03 1.36
N CYS A 122 27.01 -14.19 0.38
CA CYS A 122 28.39 -13.97 0.00
C CYS A 122 28.96 -13.17 1.17
N VAL A 123 29.64 -13.86 2.08
CA VAL A 123 30.58 -13.20 2.99
C VAL A 123 31.53 -12.47 2.06
N THR A 124 31.34 -11.15 1.93
CA THR A 124 32.16 -10.33 1.04
C THR A 124 33.57 -10.46 1.58
N LEU A 125 34.40 -11.28 0.92
CA LEU A 125 35.74 -11.55 1.37
C LEU A 125 36.52 -10.22 1.34
N ILE A 126 36.90 -9.71 2.51
CA ILE A 126 37.53 -8.39 2.63
C ILE A 126 39.02 -8.58 2.73
N PHE A 127 39.76 -7.77 2.00
CA PHE A 127 41.21 -7.73 2.15
C PHE A 127 41.63 -7.13 3.49
N SER A 128 42.71 -7.68 4.04
CA SER A 128 43.44 -7.09 5.16
C SER A 128 43.85 -5.63 4.88
N SER A 129 44.23 -4.88 5.92
CA SER A 129 44.59 -3.46 5.76
C SER A 129 45.74 -3.23 4.77
N ASN A 130 46.69 -4.16 4.73
CA ASN A 130 47.81 -4.24 3.78
C ASN A 130 47.46 -4.85 2.40
N ARG A 131 46.22 -5.31 2.17
CA ARG A 131 45.75 -5.94 0.92
C ARG A 131 46.47 -7.23 0.50
N GLU A 132 47.15 -7.91 1.42
CA GLU A 132 47.93 -9.11 1.12
C GLU A 132 47.18 -10.41 1.38
N THR A 133 46.24 -10.40 2.34
CA THR A 133 45.47 -11.60 2.72
C THR A 133 43.98 -11.36 2.61
N LEU A 134 43.27 -12.40 2.18
CA LEU A 134 41.82 -12.39 2.05
C LEU A 134 41.20 -12.91 3.35
N LEU A 135 40.49 -12.04 4.06
CA LEU A 135 39.85 -12.39 5.31
C LEU A 135 38.57 -13.18 5.02
N THR A 136 38.54 -14.40 5.52
CA THR A 136 37.41 -15.34 5.35
C THR A 136 36.67 -15.57 6.68
N ASP A 137 37.34 -15.33 7.81
CA ASP A 137 36.75 -15.46 9.14
C ASP A 137 35.93 -14.21 9.53
N GLU A 138 34.76 -14.43 10.12
CA GLU A 138 33.80 -13.38 10.49
C GLU A 138 34.40 -12.40 11.52
N SER A 139 35.19 -12.90 12.47
CA SER A 139 35.76 -12.07 13.53
C SER A 139 36.81 -11.10 12.98
N ASP A 140 37.62 -11.55 12.02
CA ASP A 140 38.61 -10.74 11.33
C ASP A 140 37.97 -9.69 10.42
N ILE A 141 36.88 -10.03 9.74
CA ILE A 141 36.11 -9.11 8.89
C ILE A 141 35.50 -7.98 9.74
N LEU A 142 34.90 -8.29 10.89
CA LEU A 142 34.31 -7.31 11.79
C LEU A 142 35.38 -6.36 12.36
N LYS A 143 36.55 -6.89 12.73
CA LYS A 143 37.68 -6.09 13.18
C LYS A 143 38.17 -5.14 12.08
N ARG A 144 38.28 -5.62 10.84
CA ARG A 144 38.70 -4.80 9.69
C ARG A 144 37.73 -3.66 9.38
N TRP A 145 36.42 -3.90 9.53
CA TRP A 145 35.40 -2.86 9.39
C TRP A 145 35.52 -1.79 10.47
N LYS A 146 35.72 -2.20 11.73
CA LYS A 146 35.96 -1.28 12.84
C LYS A 146 37.13 -0.36 12.55
N ASP A 147 38.28 -0.92 12.14
CA ASP A 147 39.47 -0.14 11.79
C ASP A 147 39.22 0.82 10.61
N HIS A 148 38.45 0.42 9.59
CA HIS A 148 38.11 1.27 8.45
C HIS A 148 37.24 2.47 8.85
N PHE A 149 36.24 2.26 9.70
CA PHE A 149 35.35 3.32 10.15
C PHE A 149 36.05 4.26 11.14
N GLU A 150 36.86 3.73 12.06
CA GLU A 150 37.65 4.55 12.98
C GLU A 150 38.64 5.44 12.22
N PHE A 151 39.34 4.92 11.21
CA PHE A 151 40.20 5.72 10.35
C PHE A 151 39.42 6.83 9.62
N ARG A 152 38.26 6.52 9.03
CA ARG A 152 37.44 7.49 8.30
C ARG A 152 36.81 8.56 9.20
N LEU A 153 36.60 8.28 10.48
CA LEU A 153 36.03 9.23 11.46
C LEU A 153 37.08 10.08 12.17
N SER A 154 38.35 9.66 12.10
CA SER A 154 39.51 10.40 12.62
C SER A 154 40.08 11.47 11.67
N HIS A 155 39.50 11.61 10.47
CA HIS A 155 39.76 12.67 9.49
C HIS A 155 38.47 13.47 9.24
#